data_AF-A0A956I0C5-F1
#
_entry.id   AF-A0A956I0C5-F1
#
_cell.length_a   1.000
_cell.length_b   1.000
_cell.length_c   1.000
_cell.angle_alpha   90.00
_cell.angle_beta   90.00
_cell.angle_gamma   90.00
#
_symmetry.space_group_name_H-M   'P 1'
#
loop_
_entity.id
_entity.type
_entity.pdbx_description
1 polymer ?
#
loop_
_entity_poly.entity_id
_entity_poly.type
_entity_poly.pdbx_seq_one_letter_code
_entity_poly.pdbx_strand_id
1 'polypeptide(L)'
;MSSRPRGSKRSSPRRESRAGEESASASSLPSLRFHHSEELRAETLDLLARLDAADDPTDLVRELSDLVSRLTASGLDYYFMLPLREARAGFMVERSAALGISSALRVMEPLLRGVLGRLKGDQLRVVCRHVRGMMG
;
A
#
# COMPACT_ATOMS: atom_id res chain seq x y z
N MET A 1 -19.03 52.69 -36.30
CA MET A 1 -18.87 53.66 -35.20
C MET A 1 -19.79 53.23 -34.05
N SER A 2 -19.21 53.18 -32.85
CA SER A 2 -19.75 53.06 -31.48
C SER A 2 -21.28 52.93 -31.30
N SER A 3 -21.80 52.11 -30.37
CA SER A 3 -21.56 52.32 -28.93
C SER A 3 -22.08 51.15 -28.07
N ARG A 4 -21.30 50.75 -27.06
CA ARG A 4 -21.77 50.04 -25.86
C ARG A 4 -22.57 50.99 -24.96
N PRO A 5 -23.41 50.46 -24.06
CA PRO A 5 -23.58 51.06 -22.74
C PRO A 5 -23.01 50.16 -21.62
N ARG A 6 -22.29 50.82 -20.71
CA ARG A 6 -22.04 50.47 -19.30
C ARG A 6 -23.41 50.37 -18.59
N GLY A 7 -23.66 49.68 -17.49
CA GLY A 7 -22.87 49.07 -16.43
C GLY A 7 -23.69 49.14 -15.13
N SER A 8 -23.46 48.18 -14.24
CA SER A 8 -23.79 48.16 -12.80
C SER A 8 -25.24 47.97 -12.34
N LYS A 9 -25.48 46.88 -11.61
CA LYS A 9 -25.89 46.96 -10.19
C LYS A 9 -25.45 45.71 -9.43
N ARG A 10 -24.56 45.95 -8.47
CA ARG A 10 -24.11 45.04 -7.42
C ARG A 10 -25.31 44.56 -6.59
N SER A 11 -25.32 43.28 -6.25
CA SER A 11 -25.95 42.78 -5.03
C SER A 11 -25.02 41.73 -4.41
N SER A 12 -24.69 41.95 -3.14
CA SER A 12 -23.95 41.04 -2.26
C SER A 12 -24.80 40.87 -0.98
N PRO A 13 -24.44 39.97 -0.06
CA PRO A 13 -24.43 38.52 -0.17
C PRO A 13 -25.44 37.91 0.83
N ARG A 14 -26.14 36.82 0.47
CA ARG A 14 -26.94 36.09 1.48
C ARG A 14 -26.01 35.17 2.27
N ARG A 15 -25.66 35.63 3.46
CA ARG A 15 -24.93 34.91 4.51
C ARG A 15 -25.86 33.85 5.10
N GLU A 16 -25.88 32.66 4.52
CA GLU A 16 -26.32 31.45 5.22
C GLU A 16 -25.07 30.77 5.81
N SER A 17 -24.89 31.08 7.08
CA SER A 17 -24.22 30.31 8.14
C SER A 17 -23.58 28.98 7.73
N ARG A 18 -22.24 28.97 7.77
CA ARG A 18 -21.44 27.79 8.15
C ARG A 18 -21.87 27.33 9.54
N ALA A 19 -22.25 26.06 9.67
CA ALA A 19 -21.94 25.23 10.83
C ALA A 19 -22.42 23.80 10.56
N GLY A 20 -21.52 22.84 10.64
CA GLY A 20 -21.88 21.42 10.74
C GLY A 20 -21.59 20.59 9.51
N GLU A 21 -20.35 20.56 9.05
CA GLU A 21 -19.77 19.36 8.45
C GLU A 21 -18.23 19.39 8.62
N GLU A 22 -17.78 19.83 9.80
CA GLU A 22 -16.42 19.59 10.26
C GLU A 22 -16.42 18.28 11.05
N SER A 23 -16.74 17.21 10.35
CA SER A 23 -16.24 15.88 10.70
C SER A 23 -15.73 15.28 9.41
N ALA A 24 -14.64 15.88 8.91
CA ALA A 24 -13.82 15.30 7.86
C ALA A 24 -13.36 13.93 8.39
N SER A 25 -14.14 12.91 8.04
CA SER A 25 -13.88 11.50 8.22
C SER A 25 -12.42 11.24 7.85
N ALA A 26 -11.65 10.71 8.80
CA ALA A 26 -10.26 10.33 8.62
C ALA A 26 -10.13 9.15 7.64
N SER A 27 -10.38 9.39 6.34
CA SER A 27 -9.80 8.76 5.14
C SER A 27 -10.69 9.06 3.92
N SER A 28 -10.80 10.31 3.49
CA SER A 28 -11.58 10.70 2.30
C SER A 28 -10.79 10.63 0.99
N LEU A 29 -9.55 10.13 1.01
CA LEU A 29 -8.74 9.94 -0.19
C LEU A 29 -8.92 8.52 -0.74
N PRO A 30 -9.08 8.35 -2.06
CA PRO A 30 -9.11 7.02 -2.66
C PRO A 30 -7.82 6.27 -2.32
N SER A 31 -7.95 5.06 -1.79
CA SER A 31 -6.83 4.17 -1.48
C SER A 31 -6.78 3.02 -2.47
N LEU A 32 -5.59 2.71 -2.97
CA LEU A 32 -5.34 1.50 -3.74
C LEU A 32 -5.08 0.34 -2.76
N ARG A 33 -5.92 -0.70 -2.79
CA ARG A 33 -5.77 -1.92 -1.96
C ARG A 33 -5.60 -3.12 -2.87
N PHE A 34 -4.75 -4.06 -2.47
CA PHE A 34 -4.63 -5.35 -3.14
C PHE A 34 -5.19 -6.43 -2.23
N HIS A 35 -5.77 -7.44 -2.86
CA HIS A 35 -6.22 -8.64 -2.15
C HIS A 35 -5.08 -9.65 -2.11
N HIS A 36 -4.81 -10.17 -0.92
CA HIS A 36 -3.88 -11.27 -0.68
C HIS A 36 -4.69 -12.52 -0.27
N SER A 37 -4.08 -13.71 -0.36
CA SER A 37 -4.76 -14.94 0.04
C SER A 37 -5.01 -14.97 1.55
N GLU A 38 -6.07 -15.67 1.96
CA GLU A 38 -6.35 -15.91 3.39
C GLU A 38 -5.18 -16.63 4.08
N GLU A 39 -4.50 -17.53 3.36
CA GLU A 39 -3.29 -18.21 3.80
C GLU A 39 -2.16 -17.21 4.09
N LEU A 40 -1.85 -16.30 3.15
CA LEU A 40 -0.82 -15.28 3.36
C LEU A 40 -1.18 -14.32 4.49
N ARG A 41 -2.48 -14.03 4.69
CA ARG A 41 -2.97 -13.26 5.83
C ARG A 41 -2.70 -13.99 7.14
N ALA A 42 -3.05 -15.27 7.22
CA ALA A 42 -2.88 -16.09 8.41
C ALA A 42 -1.39 -16.20 8.78
N GLU A 43 -0.53 -16.50 7.81
CA GLU A 43 0.93 -16.56 8.02
C GLU A 43 1.51 -15.21 8.45
N THR A 44 1.01 -14.10 7.88
CA THR A 44 1.42 -12.77 8.31
C THR A 44 1.05 -12.55 9.78
N LEU A 45 -0.20 -12.81 10.16
CA LEU A 45 -0.65 -12.59 11.53
C LEU A 45 0.08 -13.48 12.55
N ASP A 46 0.36 -14.74 12.19
CA ASP A 46 1.14 -15.66 13.01
C ASP A 46 2.57 -15.15 13.23
N LEU A 47 3.29 -14.78 12.17
CA LEU A 47 4.65 -14.27 12.29
C LEU A 47 4.69 -12.98 13.11
N LEU A 48 3.72 -12.07 12.90
CA LEU A 48 3.65 -10.83 13.68
C LEU A 48 3.37 -11.11 15.16
N ALA A 49 2.57 -12.14 15.50
CA ALA A 49 2.36 -12.55 16.89
C ALA A 49 3.64 -13.12 17.51
N ARG A 50 4.40 -13.92 16.77
CA ARG A 50 5.70 -14.46 17.20
C ARG A 50 6.73 -13.35 17.41
N LEU A 51 6.80 -12.37 16.51
CA LEU A 51 7.66 -11.18 16.63
C LEU A 51 7.31 -10.33 17.87
N ASP A 52 6.03 -10.23 18.21
CA ASP A 52 5.62 -9.51 19.41
C ASP A 52 5.95 -10.27 20.70
N ALA A 53 5.89 -11.61 20.68
CA ALA A 53 6.19 -12.45 21.84
C ALA A 53 7.69 -12.75 22.03
N ALA A 54 8.52 -12.55 21.00
CA ALA A 54 9.95 -12.85 21.06
C ALA A 54 10.71 -11.96 22.06
N ASP A 55 11.62 -12.56 22.83
CA ASP A 55 12.56 -11.85 23.68
C ASP A 55 13.50 -10.97 22.84
N ASP A 56 14.04 -11.53 21.75
CA ASP A 56 14.78 -10.81 20.72
C ASP A 56 14.09 -10.96 19.34
N PRO A 57 13.34 -9.94 18.88
CA PRO A 57 12.71 -9.96 17.55
C PRO A 57 13.69 -10.04 16.39
N THR A 58 14.99 -9.77 16.61
CA THR A 58 15.99 -9.80 15.53
C THR A 58 16.23 -11.22 15.01
N ASP A 59 15.96 -12.25 15.82
CA ASP A 59 16.03 -13.66 15.42
C ASP A 59 15.04 -14.02 14.30
N LEU A 60 13.95 -13.26 14.18
CA LEU A 60 12.88 -13.49 13.21
C LEU A 60 12.98 -12.58 11.97
N VAL A 61 14.05 -11.79 11.83
CA VAL A 61 14.24 -10.85 10.70
C VAL A 61 14.20 -11.56 9.35
N ARG A 62 14.79 -12.75 9.25
CA ARG A 62 14.78 -13.52 7.99
C ARG A 62 13.34 -13.84 7.58
N GLU A 63 12.56 -14.39 8.50
CA GLU A 63 11.15 -14.71 8.26
C GLU A 63 10.34 -13.47 7.90
N LEU A 64 10.59 -12.35 8.59
CA LEU A 64 9.93 -11.08 8.29
C LEU A 64 10.27 -10.58 6.87
N SER A 65 11.53 -10.66 6.46
CA SER A 65 11.97 -10.25 5.13
C SER A 65 11.38 -11.13 4.02
N ASP A 66 11.26 -12.44 4.27
CA ASP A 66 10.65 -13.38 3.33
C ASP A 66 9.15 -13.11 3.22
N LEU A 67 8.48 -12.82 4.34
CA LEU A 67 7.07 -12.44 4.36
C LEU A 67 6.82 -11.14 3.57
N VAL A 68 7.61 -10.09 3.82
CA VAL A 68 7.49 -8.81 3.08
C VAL A 68 7.71 -9.01 1.58
N SER A 69 8.63 -9.91 1.20
CA SER A 69 8.86 -10.26 -0.21
C SER A 69 7.62 -10.92 -0.84
N ARG A 70 6.96 -11.84 -0.11
CA ARG A 70 5.72 -12.50 -0.57
C ARG A 70 4.54 -11.53 -0.68
N LEU A 71 4.38 -10.63 0.29
CA LEU A 71 3.37 -9.57 0.23
C LEU A 71 3.59 -8.65 -0.99
N THR A 72 4.85 -8.29 -1.26
CA THR A 72 5.21 -7.47 -2.43
C THR A 72 4.91 -8.20 -3.74
N ALA A 73 5.26 -9.49 -3.83
CA ALA A 73 4.95 -10.32 -4.99
C ALA A 73 3.43 -10.40 -5.24
N SER A 74 2.64 -10.59 -4.18
CA SER A 74 1.16 -10.61 -4.27
C SER A 74 0.59 -9.27 -4.76
N GLY A 75 1.14 -8.15 -4.29
CA GLY A 75 0.75 -6.82 -4.79
C GLY A 75 1.07 -6.62 -6.27
N LEU A 76 2.26 -7.05 -6.72
CA LEU A 76 2.65 -6.98 -8.13
C LEU A 76 1.79 -7.90 -9.02
N ASP A 77 1.42 -9.09 -8.54
CA ASP A 77 0.49 -9.95 -9.28
C ASP A 77 -0.88 -9.25 -9.42
N TYR A 78 -1.40 -8.65 -8.35
CA TYR A 78 -2.69 -7.96 -8.36
C TYR A 78 -2.74 -6.73 -9.27
N TYR A 79 -1.73 -5.85 -9.22
CA TYR A 79 -1.77 -4.60 -10.00
C TYR A 79 -1.21 -4.70 -11.41
N PHE A 80 -0.47 -5.77 -11.74
CA PHE A 80 0.21 -5.87 -13.02
C PHE A 80 -0.15 -7.16 -13.75
N MET A 81 0.04 -8.33 -13.14
CA MET A 81 -0.21 -9.61 -13.83
C MET A 81 -1.70 -9.87 -14.06
N LEU A 82 -2.55 -9.64 -13.06
CA LEU A 82 -3.98 -9.86 -13.16
C LEU A 82 -4.61 -8.98 -14.27
N PRO A 83 -4.34 -7.66 -14.35
CA PRO A 83 -4.81 -6.84 -15.47
C PRO A 83 -4.33 -7.32 -16.84
N LEU A 84 -3.09 -7.83 -16.96
CA LEU A 84 -2.60 -8.39 -18.23
C LEU A 84 -3.38 -9.64 -18.65
N ARG A 85 -3.71 -10.52 -17.69
CA ARG A 85 -4.55 -11.71 -17.91
C ARG A 85 -5.97 -11.31 -18.30
N GLU A 86 -6.57 -10.34 -17.61
CA GLU A 86 -7.90 -9.82 -17.92
C GLU A 86 -7.97 -9.16 -19.30
N ALA A 87 -6.94 -8.41 -19.68
CA ALA A 87 -6.80 -7.81 -20.99
C ALA A 87 -6.48 -8.82 -22.10
N ARG A 88 -6.24 -10.09 -21.76
CA ARG A 88 -5.80 -11.16 -22.69
C ARG A 88 -4.58 -10.72 -23.49
N ALA A 89 -3.60 -10.12 -22.82
CA ALA A 89 -2.39 -9.55 -23.43
C ALA A 89 -1.55 -10.58 -24.20
N GLY A 90 -1.78 -11.87 -23.95
CA GLY A 90 -1.19 -12.97 -24.68
C GLY A 90 0.03 -13.54 -23.97
N PHE A 91 0.27 -14.83 -24.23
CA PHE A 91 1.24 -15.64 -23.50
C PHE A 91 2.65 -15.03 -23.44
N MET A 92 3.16 -14.48 -24.54
CA MET A 92 4.51 -13.91 -24.57
C MET A 92 4.65 -12.65 -23.72
N VAL A 93 3.60 -11.80 -23.68
CA VAL A 93 3.59 -10.58 -22.85
C VAL A 93 3.53 -10.97 -21.37
N GLU A 94 2.64 -11.87 -20.99
CA GLU A 94 2.52 -12.36 -19.62
C GLU A 94 3.82 -13.05 -19.16
N ARG A 95 4.46 -13.85 -20.01
CA ARG A 95 5.72 -14.51 -19.67
C ARG A 95 6.85 -13.50 -19.47
N SER A 96 6.93 -12.48 -20.32
CA SER A 96 7.92 -11.41 -20.21
C SER A 96 7.72 -10.61 -18.92
N ALA A 97 6.47 -10.26 -18.59
CA ALA A 97 6.11 -9.59 -17.34
C ALA A 97 6.49 -10.43 -16.11
N ALA A 98 6.16 -11.73 -16.11
CA ALA A 98 6.50 -12.64 -15.01
C ALA A 98 8.01 -12.76 -14.78
N LEU A 99 8.81 -12.79 -15.86
CA LEU A 99 10.28 -12.79 -15.79
C LEU A 99 10.81 -11.47 -15.23
N GLY A 100 10.24 -10.34 -15.63
CA GLY A 100 10.58 -9.02 -15.11
C GLY A 100 10.31 -8.90 -13.61
N ILE A 101 9.12 -9.29 -13.16
CA ILE A 101 8.75 -9.33 -11.73
C ILE A 101 9.71 -10.21 -10.94
N SER A 102 9.95 -11.44 -11.42
CA SER A 102 10.85 -12.39 -10.74
C SER A 102 12.26 -11.83 -10.57
N SER A 103 12.77 -11.13 -11.59
CA SER A 103 14.08 -10.49 -11.56
C SER A 103 14.13 -9.34 -10.57
N ALA A 104 13.09 -8.50 -10.53
CA ALA A 104 12.98 -7.40 -9.57
C ALA A 104 12.92 -7.91 -8.11
N LEU A 105 12.10 -8.94 -7.84
CA LEU A 105 11.99 -9.54 -6.52
C LEU A 105 13.32 -10.15 -6.05
N ARG A 106 14.06 -10.80 -6.95
CA ARG A 106 15.39 -11.37 -6.64
C ARG A 106 16.41 -10.31 -6.20
N VAL A 107 16.34 -9.10 -6.76
CA VAL A 107 17.19 -7.97 -6.33
C VAL A 107 16.69 -7.37 -5.02
N MET A 108 15.37 -7.35 -4.82
CA MET A 108 14.73 -6.77 -3.64
C MET A 108 14.94 -7.61 -2.38
N GLU A 109 14.93 -8.93 -2.48
CA GLU A 109 15.08 -9.87 -1.35
C GLU A 109 16.34 -9.59 -0.48
N PRO A 110 17.57 -9.51 -1.02
CA PRO A 110 18.76 -9.17 -0.22
C PRO A 110 18.71 -7.73 0.32
N LEU A 111 18.06 -6.80 -0.39
CA LEU A 111 17.85 -5.44 0.09
C LEU A 111 16.93 -5.41 1.32
N LEU A 112 15.81 -6.15 1.28
CA LEU A 112 14.88 -6.27 2.40
C LEU A 112 15.57 -6.88 3.63
N ARG A 113 16.33 -7.97 3.43
CA ARG A 113 17.15 -8.57 4.50
C ARG A 113 18.17 -7.59 5.06
N GLY A 114 18.88 -6.87 4.20
CA GLY A 114 19.90 -5.91 4.61
C GLY A 114 19.35 -4.70 5.35
N VAL A 115 18.15 -4.22 4.99
CA VAL A 115 17.49 -3.09 5.68
C VAL A 115 16.91 -3.55 7.00
N LEU A 116 16.11 -4.63 7.01
CA LEU A 116 15.46 -5.14 8.22
C LEU A 116 16.48 -5.67 9.23
N GLY A 117 17.56 -6.32 8.78
CA GLY A 117 18.62 -6.83 9.65
C GLY A 117 19.48 -5.76 10.34
N ARG A 118 19.35 -4.49 9.96
CA ARG A 118 19.99 -3.38 10.67
C ARG A 118 19.08 -2.75 11.72
N LEU A 119 17.81 -3.16 11.79
CA LEU A 119 16.85 -2.64 12.74
C LEU A 119 17.01 -3.33 14.09
N LYS A 120 16.88 -2.56 15.17
CA LYS A 120 16.81 -3.08 16.53
C LYS A 120 15.42 -3.63 16.83
N GLY A 121 15.29 -4.44 17.89
CA GLY A 121 14.02 -5.05 18.31
C GLY A 121 12.84 -4.08 18.35
N ASP A 122 12.98 -2.92 19.02
CA ASP A 122 11.90 -1.92 19.09
C ASP A 122 11.51 -1.35 17.71
N GLN A 123 12.48 -1.18 16.82
CA GLN A 123 12.23 -0.69 15.46
C GLN A 123 11.51 -1.75 14.62
N LEU A 124 11.87 -3.03 14.78
CA LEU A 124 11.15 -4.15 14.15
C LEU A 124 9.70 -4.22 14.62
N ARG A 125 9.45 -4.01 15.93
CA ARG A 125 8.08 -3.97 16.48
C ARG A 125 7.25 -2.82 15.90
N VAL A 126 7.87 -1.66 15.61
CA VAL A 126 7.18 -0.56 14.90
C VAL A 126 6.76 -0.98 13.50
N VAL A 127 7.65 -1.64 12.74
CA VAL A 127 7.32 -2.19 11.42
C VAL A 127 6.19 -3.21 11.52
N CYS A 128 6.27 -4.14 12.47
CA CYS A 128 5.26 -5.18 12.69
C CYS A 128 3.88 -4.59 12.98
N ARG A 129 3.82 -3.56 13.83
CA ARG A 129 2.58 -2.84 14.14
C ARG A 129 1.99 -2.18 12.91
N HIS A 130 2.82 -1.59 12.06
CA HIS A 130 2.37 -0.99 10.81
C HIS A 130 1.79 -2.04 9.86
N VAL A 131 2.49 -3.16 9.66
CA VAL A 131 1.99 -4.28 8.82
C VAL A 131 0.68 -4.82 9.36
N ARG A 132 0.56 -5.02 10.68
CA ARG A 132 -0.69 -5.46 11.30
C ARG A 132 -1.86 -4.52 11.01
N GLY A 133 -1.62 -3.21 11.03
CA GLY A 133 -2.63 -2.20 10.70
C GLY A 133 -3.14 -2.29 9.26
N MET A 134 -2.37 -2.89 8.35
CA MET A 134 -2.78 -3.16 6.96
C MET A 134 -3.58 -4.46 6.80
N MET A 135 -3.55 -5.36 7.78
CA MET A 135 -4.21 -6.68 7.74
C MET A 135 -5.64 -6.67 8.33
N GLY A 136 -6.16 -5.48 8.65
CA GLY A 136 -7.48 -5.23 9.21
C GLY A 136 -8.62 -5.39 8.20
#